data_AF-A0A970Y207-F1
#
_entry.id   AF-A0A970Y207-F1
#
_cell.length_a   1.000
_cell.length_b   1.000
_cell.length_c   1.000
_cell.angle_alpha   90.00
_cell.angle_beta   90.00
_cell.angle_gamma   90.00
#
_symmetry.space_group_name_H-M   'P 1'
#
loop_
_entity.id
_entity.type
_entity.pdbx_description
1 polymer ?
#
loop_
_entity_poly.entity_id
_entity_poly.type
_entity_poly.pdbx_seq_one_letter_code
_entity_poly.pdbx_strand_id
1 'polypeptide(L)'
;MDTKARVRIVLAMVLCLAAAMFSGILLGRHHGEPWAVSTVMEQCGDGKSSGCEDVAQSDWASFSGMPLAALGLAFYTSLTLFGCLALFASAGVRKALIGFLFIPGLILGLAFDLFLLMLQAFVIHAWCPFCIATYVLGLAALLVLLPFRGGLRRMRAELSPPEGKLALAGWALTTAAVVLAVFALNAILAGRADARAGGLLGAAGPMEDAEDGDPNDPAYWQKRARRLEAILDDPSRTEAYWSEKAMREFDEAKAVAIDLKGIPGMGDEGAPVTVVEYSDFLCVYCRQLATALSRYVPESEGKVRVYFKNYPLDRECNPALSRSAHPGACGLAVGGVCARRQGKFFAYHDRAFEAGIADPQLDDVMKIGRKAGLDAGAFERCLRDPGARAELDAEVAEANRLGVDSTPSVYVNGKPLERINDFLKVVDREVRKKGFAPMP
;
A
#
# COMPACT_ATOMS: atom_id res chain seq x y z
N MET A 1 -38.82 33.55 1.89
CA MET A 1 -37.67 32.63 1.94
C MET A 1 -37.59 31.90 0.60
N ASP A 2 -36.46 31.94 -0.11
CA ASP A 2 -36.35 31.27 -1.41
C ASP A 2 -36.05 29.78 -1.20
N THR A 3 -37.10 28.96 -1.08
CA THR A 3 -37.02 27.50 -0.90
C THR A 3 -36.17 26.84 -1.99
N LYS A 4 -36.20 27.38 -3.23
CA LYS A 4 -35.39 26.87 -4.35
C LYS A 4 -33.89 27.05 -4.11
N ALA A 5 -33.50 28.14 -3.47
CA ALA A 5 -32.10 28.39 -3.14
C ALA A 5 -31.56 27.38 -2.12
N ARG A 6 -32.34 27.06 -1.07
CA ARG A 6 -31.95 26.05 -0.08
C ARG A 6 -31.85 24.65 -0.68
N VAL A 7 -32.81 24.26 -1.53
CA VAL A 7 -32.79 22.95 -2.21
C VAL A 7 -31.53 22.77 -3.06
N ARG A 8 -31.12 23.81 -3.81
CA ARG A 8 -29.88 23.75 -4.61
C ARG A 8 -28.63 23.61 -3.75
N ILE A 9 -28.57 24.29 -2.61
CA ILE A 9 -27.43 24.17 -1.67
C ILE A 9 -27.35 22.76 -1.11
N VAL A 10 -28.48 22.21 -0.66
CA VAL A 10 -28.55 20.84 -0.14
C VAL A 10 -28.15 19.83 -1.22
N LEU A 11 -28.61 20.01 -2.46
CA LEU A 11 -28.22 19.14 -3.57
C LEU A 11 -26.71 19.20 -3.85
N ALA A 12 -26.11 20.39 -3.87
CA ALA A 12 -24.67 20.54 -4.03
C ALA A 12 -23.88 19.90 -2.87
N MET A 13 -24.38 20.03 -1.63
CA MET A 13 -23.77 19.37 -0.47
C MET A 13 -23.81 17.85 -0.57
N VAL A 14 -24.93 17.27 -1.01
CA VAL A 14 -25.04 15.82 -1.20
C VAL A 14 -24.04 15.33 -2.25
N LEU A 15 -23.86 16.08 -3.34
CA LEU A 15 -22.87 15.77 -4.36
C LEU A 15 -21.43 15.85 -3.82
N CYS A 16 -21.09 16.91 -3.06
CA CYS A 16 -19.79 17.02 -2.41
C CYS A 16 -19.56 15.91 -1.37
N LEU A 17 -20.59 15.51 -0.61
CA LEU A 17 -20.48 14.43 0.36
C LEU A 17 -20.22 13.08 -0.33
N ALA A 18 -20.86 12.81 -1.46
CA ALA A 18 -20.59 11.62 -2.27
C ALA A 18 -19.13 11.63 -2.80
N ALA A 19 -18.63 12.78 -3.25
CA ALA A 19 -17.23 12.91 -3.69
C ALA A 19 -16.23 12.73 -2.53
N ALA A 20 -16.56 13.23 -1.33
CA ALA A 20 -15.78 12.99 -0.12
C ALA A 20 -15.75 11.50 0.25
N MET A 21 -16.89 10.81 0.14
CA MET A 21 -16.98 9.36 0.39
C MET A 21 -16.06 8.56 -0.55
N PHE A 22 -16.09 8.83 -1.86
CA PHE A 22 -15.18 8.19 -2.80
C PHE A 22 -13.70 8.50 -2.51
N SER A 23 -13.39 9.74 -2.14
CA SER A 23 -12.04 10.13 -1.73
C SER A 23 -11.59 9.38 -0.46
N GLY A 24 -12.49 9.16 0.50
CA GLY A 24 -12.23 8.37 1.70
C GLY A 24 -11.99 6.89 1.42
N ILE A 25 -12.74 6.29 0.48
CA ILE A 25 -12.51 4.91 0.01
C ILE A 25 -11.13 4.80 -0.63
N LEU A 26 -10.76 5.73 -1.51
CA LEU A 26 -9.44 5.76 -2.15
C LEU A 26 -8.31 5.93 -1.12
N LEU A 27 -8.52 6.75 -0.08
CA LEU A 27 -7.55 6.93 1.00
C LEU A 27 -7.39 5.65 1.83
N GLY A 28 -8.48 4.95 2.13
CA GLY A 28 -8.43 3.65 2.81
C GLY A 28 -7.66 2.61 1.99
N ARG A 29 -7.89 2.56 0.67
CA ARG A 29 -7.16 1.67 -0.24
C ARG A 29 -5.67 1.97 -0.26
N HIS A 30 -5.28 3.25 -0.29
CA HIS A 30 -3.88 3.65 -0.26
C HIS A 30 -3.13 3.08 0.95
N HIS A 31 -3.80 3.00 2.10
CA HIS A 31 -3.25 2.41 3.34
C HIS A 31 -3.55 0.90 3.50
N GLY A 32 -4.07 0.24 2.46
CA GLY A 32 -4.33 -1.20 2.48
C GLY A 32 -5.46 -1.63 3.43
N GLU A 33 -6.43 -0.77 3.71
CA GLU A 33 -7.59 -1.11 4.54
C GLU A 33 -8.45 -2.19 3.85
N PRO A 34 -8.74 -3.35 4.49
CA PRO A 34 -9.42 -4.47 3.84
C PRO A 34 -10.77 -4.12 3.23
N TRP A 35 -11.58 -3.33 3.93
CA TRP A 35 -12.90 -2.88 3.48
C TRP A 35 -12.82 -1.95 2.25
N ALA A 36 -11.75 -1.16 2.15
CA ALA A 36 -11.56 -0.23 1.04
C ALA A 36 -10.97 -0.94 -0.17
N VAL A 37 -10.05 -1.88 0.05
CA VAL A 37 -9.48 -2.72 -0.99
C VAL A 37 -10.59 -3.56 -1.65
N SER A 38 -11.44 -4.22 -0.85
CA SER A 38 -12.56 -5.01 -1.38
C SER A 38 -13.57 -4.16 -2.16
N THR A 39 -13.97 -3.01 -1.62
CA THR A 39 -14.91 -2.09 -2.29
C THR A 39 -14.38 -1.63 -3.66
N VAL A 40 -13.10 -1.28 -3.73
CA VAL A 40 -12.50 -0.85 -4.99
C VAL A 40 -12.33 -2.04 -5.94
N MET A 41 -11.97 -3.24 -5.47
CA MET A 41 -11.87 -4.45 -6.30
C MET A 41 -13.22 -4.84 -6.92
N GLU A 42 -14.31 -4.74 -6.16
CA GLU A 42 -15.66 -5.04 -6.65
C GLU A 42 -16.08 -4.09 -7.80
N GLN A 43 -15.66 -2.83 -7.75
CA GLN A 43 -16.03 -1.80 -8.73
C GLN A 43 -15.01 -1.63 -9.87
N CYS A 44 -13.77 -2.06 -9.67
CA CYS A 44 -12.66 -1.95 -10.63
C CYS A 44 -12.23 -3.31 -11.23
N GLY A 45 -12.78 -4.45 -10.79
CA GLY A 45 -12.31 -5.78 -11.22
C GLY A 45 -10.87 -6.08 -10.79
N ASP A 46 -10.28 -7.14 -11.35
CA ASP A 46 -9.00 -7.78 -10.97
C ASP A 46 -7.73 -6.93 -11.21
N GLY A 47 -7.82 -5.60 -11.11
CA GLY A 47 -6.69 -4.65 -11.18
C GLY A 47 -6.19 -4.32 -12.59
N LYS A 48 -6.35 -5.22 -13.57
CA LYS A 48 -5.79 -5.03 -14.94
C LYS A 48 -6.73 -4.40 -15.97
N SER A 49 -8.05 -4.39 -15.76
CA SER A 49 -9.01 -3.95 -16.78
C SER A 49 -9.54 -2.53 -16.59
N SER A 50 -9.35 -1.92 -15.43
CA SER A 50 -9.99 -0.66 -15.05
C SER A 50 -9.03 0.51 -14.81
N GLY A 51 -7.71 0.32 -14.90
CA GLY A 51 -6.73 1.41 -14.70
C GLY A 51 -6.69 2.03 -13.30
N CYS A 52 -7.54 1.57 -12.35
CA CYS A 52 -7.56 2.07 -10.97
C CYS A 52 -6.23 1.85 -10.26
N GLU A 53 -5.59 0.70 -10.52
CA GLU A 53 -4.31 0.34 -9.90
C GLU A 53 -3.17 1.18 -10.47
N ASP A 54 -3.10 1.30 -11.78
CA ASP A 54 -2.05 2.09 -12.46
C ASP A 54 -2.08 3.56 -12.01
N VAL A 55 -3.28 4.14 -11.86
CA VAL A 55 -3.43 5.51 -11.34
C VAL A 55 -3.03 5.60 -9.87
N ALA A 56 -3.43 4.63 -9.04
CA ALA A 56 -3.15 4.63 -7.60
C ALA A 56 -1.66 4.42 -7.26
N GLN A 57 -0.94 3.68 -8.10
CA GLN A 57 0.50 3.41 -7.92
C GLN A 57 1.40 4.47 -8.59
N SER A 58 0.84 5.36 -9.42
CA SER A 58 1.62 6.39 -10.11
C SER A 58 2.28 7.38 -9.14
N ASP A 59 3.42 7.95 -9.54
CA ASP A 59 4.11 9.04 -8.83
C ASP A 59 3.18 10.22 -8.50
N TRP A 60 2.12 10.41 -9.29
CA TRP A 60 1.15 11.49 -9.16
C TRP A 60 0.03 11.20 -8.16
N ALA A 61 -0.06 9.97 -7.63
CA ALA A 61 -1.02 9.60 -6.60
C ALA A 61 -0.70 10.21 -5.22
N SER A 62 0.53 10.71 -5.05
CA SER A 62 0.95 11.44 -3.86
C SER A 62 1.53 12.80 -4.22
N PHE A 63 1.24 13.81 -3.41
CA PHE A 63 1.78 15.15 -3.57
C PHE A 63 2.40 15.58 -2.24
N SER A 64 3.71 15.84 -2.24
CA SER A 64 4.47 16.25 -1.04
C SER A 64 4.32 15.27 0.15
N GLY A 65 4.28 13.97 -0.13
CA GLY A 65 4.11 12.92 0.89
C GLY A 65 2.68 12.72 1.37
N MET A 66 1.70 13.41 0.79
CA MET A 66 0.28 13.22 1.09
C MET A 66 -0.45 12.53 -0.06
N PRO A 67 -1.29 11.52 0.22
CA PRO A 67 -2.11 10.92 -0.81
C PRO A 67 -3.07 11.96 -1.40
N LEU A 68 -3.21 11.99 -2.72
CA LEU A 68 -4.14 12.88 -3.41
C LEU A 68 -5.59 12.68 -2.92
N ALA A 69 -5.93 11.45 -2.56
CA ALA A 69 -7.20 11.08 -1.94
C ALA A 69 -7.46 11.78 -0.59
N ALA A 70 -6.41 12.04 0.20
CA ALA A 70 -6.53 12.81 1.44
C ALA A 70 -6.86 14.28 1.14
N LEU A 71 -6.22 14.87 0.13
CA LEU A 71 -6.51 16.25 -0.30
C LEU A 71 -7.93 16.39 -0.84
N GLY A 72 -8.38 15.43 -1.66
CA GLY A 72 -9.77 15.34 -2.14
C GLY A 72 -10.77 15.22 -0.98
N LEU A 73 -10.50 14.34 -0.01
CA LEU A 73 -11.35 14.17 1.18
C LEU A 73 -11.45 15.46 1.98
N ALA A 74 -10.33 16.15 2.22
CA ALA A 74 -10.31 17.42 2.92
C ALA A 74 -11.09 18.51 2.16
N PHE A 75 -10.90 18.61 0.84
CA PHE A 75 -11.55 19.59 -0.01
C PHE A 75 -13.08 19.41 -0.02
N TYR A 76 -13.57 18.21 -0.36
CA TYR A 76 -15.00 17.95 -0.48
C TYR A 76 -15.74 17.98 0.88
N THR A 77 -15.08 17.55 1.96
CA THR A 77 -15.63 17.68 3.32
C THR A 77 -15.75 19.15 3.73
N SER A 78 -14.73 19.97 3.42
CA SER A 78 -14.75 21.41 3.69
C SER A 78 -15.88 22.13 2.93
N LEU A 79 -16.10 21.78 1.66
CA LEU A 79 -17.21 22.33 0.87
C LEU A 79 -18.59 21.90 1.41
N THR A 80 -18.72 20.67 1.88
CA THR A 80 -19.97 20.16 2.46
C THR A 80 -20.32 20.92 3.74
N LEU A 81 -19.35 21.08 4.67
CA LEU A 81 -19.54 21.84 5.90
C LEU A 81 -19.76 23.33 5.63
N PHE A 82 -19.11 23.88 4.61
CA PHE A 82 -19.38 25.24 4.17
C PHE A 82 -20.82 25.41 3.68
N GLY A 83 -21.35 24.44 2.93
CA GLY A 83 -22.77 24.40 2.55
C GLY A 83 -23.69 24.42 3.77
N CYS A 84 -23.37 23.64 4.82
CA CYS A 84 -24.10 23.67 6.10
C CYS A 84 -24.13 25.09 6.70
N LEU A 85 -22.97 25.74 6.81
CA LEU A 85 -22.87 27.11 7.35
C LEU A 85 -23.70 28.11 6.52
N ALA A 86 -23.69 27.97 5.18
CA ALA A 86 -24.46 28.83 4.29
C ALA A 86 -25.99 28.64 4.41
N LEU A 87 -26.47 27.50 4.90
CA LEU A 87 -27.89 27.27 5.19
C LEU A 87 -28.38 28.11 6.39
N PHE A 88 -27.53 28.29 7.41
CA PHE A 88 -27.83 29.09 8.60
C PHE A 88 -27.60 30.59 8.41
N ALA A 89 -26.87 30.99 7.37
CA ALA A 89 -26.63 32.40 7.07
C ALA A 89 -27.88 33.16 6.57
N SER A 90 -27.86 34.49 6.77
CA SER A 90 -28.86 35.43 6.22
C SER A 90 -28.85 35.39 4.69
N ALA A 91 -29.94 35.80 4.02
CA ALA A 91 -30.08 35.60 2.58
C ALA A 91 -29.04 36.34 1.72
N GLY A 92 -28.61 37.54 2.14
CA GLY A 92 -27.54 38.32 1.50
C GLY A 92 -26.18 37.64 1.67
N VAL A 93 -25.81 37.33 2.92
CA VAL A 93 -24.56 36.64 3.27
C VAL A 93 -24.48 35.27 2.59
N ARG A 94 -25.56 34.48 2.57
CA ARG A 94 -25.61 33.18 1.86
C ARG A 94 -25.27 33.30 0.38
N LYS A 95 -25.90 34.24 -0.35
CA LYS A 95 -25.61 34.43 -1.78
C LYS A 95 -24.17 34.87 -2.01
N ALA A 96 -23.65 35.71 -1.12
CA ALA A 96 -22.29 36.21 -1.20
C ALA A 96 -21.26 35.10 -0.89
N LEU A 97 -21.49 34.28 0.13
CA LEU A 97 -20.68 33.12 0.48
C LEU A 97 -20.63 32.09 -0.67
N ILE A 98 -21.77 31.76 -1.26
CA ILE A 98 -21.83 30.77 -2.36
C ILE A 98 -21.05 31.28 -3.57
N GLY A 99 -21.29 32.51 -3.99
CA GLY A 99 -20.68 33.02 -5.21
C GLY A 99 -19.23 33.50 -5.05
N PHE A 100 -18.78 33.82 -3.84
CA PHE A 100 -17.41 34.28 -3.58
C PHE A 100 -16.47 33.15 -3.11
N LEU A 101 -16.99 32.07 -2.53
CA LEU A 101 -16.17 30.98 -1.99
C LEU A 101 -16.52 29.61 -2.58
N PHE A 102 -17.80 29.21 -2.58
CA PHE A 102 -18.18 27.87 -3.06
C PHE A 102 -17.89 27.70 -4.55
N ILE A 103 -18.38 28.62 -5.38
CA ILE A 103 -18.22 28.56 -6.83
C ILE A 103 -16.73 28.67 -7.23
N PRO A 104 -15.95 29.65 -6.74
CA PRO A 104 -14.52 29.69 -7.04
C PRO A 104 -13.74 28.47 -6.52
N GLY A 105 -14.10 27.94 -5.35
CA GLY A 105 -13.52 26.72 -4.82
C GLY A 105 -13.75 25.51 -5.74
N LEU A 106 -15.00 25.31 -6.19
CA LEU A 106 -15.34 24.27 -7.16
C LEU A 106 -14.65 24.49 -8.52
N ILE A 107 -14.53 25.73 -8.99
CA ILE A 107 -13.81 26.04 -10.23
C ILE A 107 -12.33 25.67 -10.10
N LEU A 108 -11.70 26.02 -8.98
CA LEU A 108 -10.30 25.68 -8.71
C LEU A 108 -10.12 24.16 -8.61
N GLY A 109 -11.02 23.48 -7.90
CA GLY A 109 -11.04 22.01 -7.82
C GLY A 109 -11.17 21.37 -9.20
N LEU A 110 -12.11 21.83 -10.03
CA LEU A 110 -12.30 21.30 -11.39
C LEU A 110 -11.13 21.61 -12.33
N ALA A 111 -10.45 22.75 -12.15
CA ALA A 111 -9.24 23.05 -12.91
C ALA A 111 -8.11 22.07 -12.54
N PHE A 112 -7.99 21.74 -11.26
CA PHE A 112 -7.07 20.71 -10.79
C PHE A 112 -7.47 19.31 -11.27
N ASP A 113 -8.76 18.97 -11.23
CA ASP A 113 -9.29 17.71 -11.77
C ASP A 113 -9.02 17.58 -13.28
N LEU A 114 -9.13 18.67 -14.04
CA LEU A 114 -8.78 18.67 -15.47
C LEU A 114 -7.29 18.40 -15.69
N PHE A 115 -6.44 18.93 -14.83
CA PHE A 115 -5.01 18.62 -14.83
C PHE A 115 -4.75 17.14 -14.50
N LEU A 116 -5.42 16.58 -13.50
CA LEU A 116 -5.31 15.15 -13.17
C LEU A 116 -5.86 14.25 -14.28
N LEU A 117 -6.95 14.64 -14.93
CA LEU A 117 -7.52 13.94 -16.07
C LEU A 117 -6.57 13.98 -17.27
N MET A 118 -5.89 15.10 -17.50
CA MET A 118 -4.82 15.20 -18.49
C MET A 118 -3.67 14.23 -18.16
N LEU A 119 -3.24 14.14 -16.90
CA LEU A 119 -2.23 13.16 -16.49
C LEU A 119 -2.69 11.72 -16.74
N GLN A 120 -3.94 11.39 -16.40
CA GLN A 120 -4.51 10.05 -16.65
C GLN A 120 -4.53 9.71 -18.14
N ALA A 121 -4.98 10.64 -18.99
CA ALA A 121 -5.13 10.41 -20.43
C ALA A 121 -3.79 10.37 -21.19
N PHE A 122 -2.83 11.24 -20.84
CA PHE A 122 -1.63 11.47 -21.66
C PHE A 122 -0.32 11.01 -21.02
N VAL A 123 -0.29 10.81 -19.71
CA VAL A 123 0.93 10.39 -18.99
C VAL A 123 0.79 8.94 -18.52
N ILE A 124 -0.26 8.66 -17.74
CA ILE A 124 -0.49 7.34 -17.13
C ILE A 124 -1.10 6.35 -18.14
N HIS A 125 -1.87 6.85 -19.11
CA HIS A 125 -2.61 6.03 -20.09
C HIS A 125 -3.58 5.03 -19.43
N ALA A 126 -4.13 5.40 -18.27
CA ALA A 126 -5.05 4.57 -17.48
C ALA A 126 -6.22 5.42 -16.94
N TRP A 127 -7.41 4.82 -16.84
CA TRP A 127 -8.65 5.54 -16.56
C TRP A 127 -9.29 5.09 -15.24
N CYS A 128 -9.14 5.84 -14.16
CA CYS A 128 -9.73 5.44 -12.87
C CYS A 128 -11.21 5.87 -12.74
N PRO A 129 -12.20 4.94 -12.67
CA PRO A 129 -13.61 5.27 -12.56
C PRO A 129 -13.96 6.06 -11.29
N PHE A 130 -13.28 5.81 -10.17
CA PHE A 130 -13.49 6.58 -8.94
C PHE A 130 -13.05 8.04 -9.09
N CYS A 131 -11.90 8.28 -9.72
CA CYS A 131 -11.43 9.63 -10.01
C CYS A 131 -12.41 10.34 -10.96
N ILE A 132 -12.82 9.68 -12.04
CA ILE A 132 -13.81 10.22 -12.98
C ILE A 132 -15.13 10.53 -12.26
N ALA A 133 -15.59 9.64 -11.36
CA ALA A 133 -16.78 9.87 -10.56
C ALA A 133 -16.65 11.13 -9.70
N THR A 134 -15.51 11.34 -9.04
CA THR A 134 -15.27 12.58 -8.27
C THR A 134 -15.31 13.83 -9.15
N TYR A 135 -14.78 13.77 -10.38
CA TYR A 135 -14.78 14.89 -11.33
C TYR A 135 -16.20 15.22 -11.80
N VAL A 136 -16.98 14.19 -12.14
CA VAL A 136 -18.39 14.33 -12.56
C VAL A 136 -19.23 14.91 -11.42
N LEU A 137 -19.03 14.45 -10.18
CA LEU A 137 -19.74 14.97 -9.01
C LEU A 137 -19.39 16.43 -8.73
N GLY A 138 -18.11 16.81 -8.83
CA GLY A 138 -17.66 18.20 -8.70
C GLY A 138 -18.29 19.11 -9.77
N LEU A 139 -18.33 18.66 -11.02
CA LEU A 139 -18.96 19.39 -12.13
C LEU A 139 -20.46 19.55 -11.90
N ALA A 140 -21.15 18.48 -11.50
CA ALA A 140 -22.56 18.51 -11.18
C ALA A 140 -22.86 19.50 -10.04
N ALA A 141 -22.04 19.53 -8.98
CA ALA A 141 -22.18 20.48 -7.89
C ALA A 141 -22.02 21.93 -8.36
N LEU A 142 -21.07 22.21 -9.26
CA LEU A 142 -20.89 23.53 -9.85
C LEU A 142 -22.11 23.95 -10.67
N LEU A 143 -22.63 23.06 -11.54
CA LEU A 143 -23.79 23.32 -12.38
C LEU A 143 -25.04 23.66 -11.57
N VAL A 144 -25.27 22.96 -10.45
CA VAL A 144 -26.38 23.23 -9.51
C VAL A 144 -26.28 24.63 -8.89
N LEU A 145 -25.07 25.13 -8.68
CA LEU A 145 -24.80 26.42 -8.05
C LEU A 145 -24.62 27.59 -9.03
N LEU A 146 -24.47 27.36 -10.34
CA LEU A 146 -24.36 28.41 -11.37
C LEU A 146 -25.42 29.53 -11.28
N PRO A 147 -26.69 29.27 -10.92
CA PRO A 147 -27.69 30.33 -10.78
C PRO A 147 -27.38 31.37 -9.68
N PHE A 148 -26.42 31.10 -8.80
CA PHE A 148 -25.96 32.01 -7.76
C PHE A 148 -24.83 32.94 -8.22
N ARG A 149 -24.46 32.93 -9.51
CA ARG A 149 -23.48 33.87 -10.08
C ARG A 149 -23.92 35.32 -9.84
N GLY A 150 -23.09 36.09 -9.14
CA GLY A 150 -23.33 37.51 -8.86
C GLY A 150 -22.04 38.32 -9.02
N GLY A 151 -22.18 39.62 -9.22
CA GLY A 151 -21.02 40.50 -9.44
C GLY A 151 -20.15 40.66 -8.18
N LEU A 152 -18.83 40.58 -8.36
CA LEU A 152 -17.80 40.66 -7.31
C LEU A 152 -17.98 41.87 -6.36
N ARG A 153 -18.45 43.02 -6.89
CA ARG A 153 -18.72 44.24 -6.11
C ARG A 153 -19.90 44.11 -5.15
N ARG A 154 -20.98 43.41 -5.54
CA ARG A 154 -22.14 43.17 -4.65
C ARG A 154 -21.78 42.20 -3.54
N MET A 155 -20.95 41.20 -3.83
CA MET A 155 -20.51 40.23 -2.84
C MET A 155 -19.65 40.88 -1.76
N ARG A 156 -18.67 41.69 -2.14
CA ARG A 156 -17.81 42.40 -1.16
C ARG A 156 -18.61 43.31 -0.22
N ALA A 157 -19.66 43.96 -0.71
CA ALA A 157 -20.53 44.79 0.11
C ALA A 157 -21.31 43.97 1.17
N GLU A 158 -21.76 42.76 0.81
CA GLU A 158 -22.52 41.85 1.69
C GLU A 158 -21.65 41.08 2.69
N LEU A 159 -20.34 40.90 2.41
CA LEU A 159 -19.38 40.25 3.32
C LEU A 159 -18.68 41.22 4.30
N SER A 160 -18.79 42.53 4.06
CA SER A 160 -18.19 43.58 4.90
C SER A 160 -18.81 43.73 6.31
N PRO A 161 -20.12 43.50 6.54
CA PRO A 161 -20.75 43.55 7.86
C PRO A 161 -20.17 42.51 8.84
N PRO A 162 -20.33 42.71 10.17
CA PRO A 162 -19.80 41.79 11.18
C PRO A 162 -20.29 40.35 11.01
N GLU A 163 -21.55 40.14 10.57
CA GLU A 163 -22.09 38.82 10.23
C GLU A 163 -21.29 38.11 9.12
N GLY A 164 -20.90 38.85 8.07
CA GLY A 164 -20.10 38.33 6.96
C GLY A 164 -18.69 37.95 7.40
N LYS A 165 -18.06 38.76 8.26
CA LYS A 165 -16.75 38.46 8.84
C LYS A 165 -16.77 37.25 9.77
N LEU A 166 -17.80 37.12 10.59
CA LEU A 166 -18.03 35.94 11.44
C LEU A 166 -18.22 34.67 10.62
N ALA A 167 -18.98 34.74 9.53
CA ALA A 167 -19.15 33.60 8.62
C ALA A 167 -17.84 33.20 7.92
N LEU A 168 -17.01 34.17 7.51
CA LEU A 168 -15.68 33.91 6.95
C LEU A 168 -14.72 33.28 7.97
N ALA A 169 -14.70 33.80 9.20
CA ALA A 169 -13.88 33.27 10.28
C ALA A 169 -14.32 31.84 10.65
N GLY A 170 -15.63 31.61 10.76
CA GLY A 170 -16.20 30.28 11.00
C GLY A 170 -15.83 29.29 9.89
N TRP A 171 -15.84 29.72 8.62
CA TRP A 171 -15.38 28.91 7.50
C TRP A 171 -13.89 28.59 7.56
N ALA A 172 -13.04 29.59 7.81
CA ALA A 172 -11.59 29.39 7.87
C ALA A 172 -11.22 28.41 9.00
N LEU A 173 -11.85 28.56 10.17
CA LEU A 173 -11.69 27.66 11.30
C LEU A 173 -12.18 26.25 10.99
N THR A 174 -13.36 26.12 10.36
CA THR A 174 -13.91 24.80 10.00
C THR A 174 -13.02 24.09 8.97
N THR A 175 -12.54 24.82 7.97
CA THR A 175 -11.62 24.28 6.94
C THR A 175 -10.32 23.83 7.58
N ALA A 176 -9.72 24.65 8.46
CA ALA A 176 -8.52 24.28 9.20
C ALA A 176 -8.74 23.03 10.06
N ALA A 177 -9.88 22.93 10.75
CA ALA A 177 -10.24 21.76 11.56
C ALA A 177 -10.41 20.49 10.70
N VAL A 178 -11.05 20.59 9.54
CA VAL A 178 -11.19 19.46 8.59
C VAL A 178 -9.83 19.01 8.08
N VAL A 179 -8.98 19.95 7.65
CA VAL A 179 -7.63 19.63 7.18
C VAL A 179 -6.85 18.90 8.27
N LEU A 180 -6.85 19.43 9.50
CA LEU A 180 -6.20 18.77 10.65
C LEU A 180 -6.78 17.37 10.92
N ALA A 181 -8.11 17.22 10.86
CA ALA A 181 -8.77 15.93 11.08
C ALA A 181 -8.41 14.90 10.00
N VAL A 182 -8.35 15.31 8.73
CA VAL A 182 -7.96 14.42 7.62
C VAL A 182 -6.49 14.05 7.71
N PHE A 183 -5.62 14.97 8.15
CA PHE A 183 -4.20 14.67 8.38
C PHE A 183 -4.02 13.68 9.54
N ALA A 184 -4.77 13.88 10.63
CA ALA A 184 -4.78 12.94 11.75
C ALA A 184 -5.30 11.56 11.31
N LEU A 185 -6.38 11.52 10.51
CA LEU A 185 -6.89 10.28 9.94
C LEU A 185 -5.85 9.59 9.05
N ASN A 186 -5.16 10.34 8.18
CA ASN A 186 -4.09 9.80 7.34
C ASN A 186 -2.95 9.22 8.19
N ALA A 187 -2.54 9.91 9.25
CA ALA A 187 -1.52 9.42 10.17
C ALA A 187 -1.98 8.15 10.93
N ILE A 188 -3.25 8.09 11.35
CA ILE A 188 -3.84 6.90 11.99
C ILE A 188 -3.88 5.73 11.01
N LEU A 189 -4.31 5.95 9.77
CA LEU A 189 -4.35 4.91 8.74
C LEU A 189 -2.95 4.42 8.39
N ALA A 190 -1.97 5.32 8.29
CA ALA A 190 -0.56 4.95 8.14
C ALA A 190 -0.06 4.10 9.32
N GLY A 191 -0.32 4.53 10.56
CA GLY A 191 0.03 3.76 11.75
C GLY A 191 -0.67 2.39 11.85
N ARG A 192 -1.90 2.27 11.31
CA ARG A 192 -2.60 0.98 11.19
C ARG A 192 -2.01 0.11 10.09
N ALA A 193 -1.63 0.68 8.95
CA ALA A 193 -0.89 -0.02 7.91
C ALA A 193 0.45 -0.54 8.45
N ASP A 194 1.16 0.28 9.24
CA ASP A 194 2.38 -0.08 9.96
C ASP A 194 2.13 -1.22 10.97
N ALA A 195 1.04 -1.17 11.74
CA ALA A 195 0.68 -2.23 12.68
C ALA A 195 0.31 -3.55 11.97
N ARG A 196 -0.34 -3.48 10.81
CA ARG A 196 -0.61 -4.65 9.96
C ARG A 196 0.66 -5.22 9.35
N ALA A 197 1.61 -4.37 8.97
CA ALA A 197 2.94 -4.81 8.54
C ALA A 197 3.70 -5.51 9.69
N GLY A 198 3.53 -5.05 10.94
CA GLY A 198 3.99 -5.77 12.12
C GLY A 198 3.27 -7.12 12.32
N GLY A 199 1.97 -7.18 12.01
CA GLY A 199 1.18 -8.43 12.00
C GLY A 199 1.52 -9.40 10.86
N LEU A 200 2.19 -8.94 9.79
CA LEU A 200 2.64 -9.79 8.68
C LEU A 200 3.61 -10.88 9.14
N LEU A 201 4.38 -10.61 10.20
CA LEU A 201 5.30 -11.60 10.79
C LEU A 201 4.62 -12.44 11.89
N GLY A 202 3.36 -12.14 12.22
CA GLY A 202 2.58 -12.85 13.23
C GLY A 202 2.54 -12.25 14.63
N ALA A 203 1.78 -12.88 15.51
CA ALA A 203 1.84 -12.70 16.96
C ALA A 203 1.88 -14.08 17.64
N ALA A 204 2.62 -14.22 18.74
CA ALA A 204 2.72 -15.48 19.50
C ALA A 204 1.38 -15.81 20.21
N GLY A 205 0.53 -16.62 19.56
CA GLY A 205 -0.68 -17.18 20.17
C GLY A 205 -0.42 -18.54 20.84
N PRO A 206 -1.25 -18.92 21.83
CA PRO A 206 -1.11 -20.19 22.56
C PRO A 206 -1.43 -21.41 21.67
N MET A 207 -0.66 -22.47 21.86
CA MET A 207 -0.85 -23.80 21.25
C MET A 207 -1.94 -24.58 22.01
N GLU A 208 -2.85 -25.23 21.29
CA GLU A 208 -3.72 -26.29 21.83
C GLU A 208 -3.40 -27.61 21.14
N ASP A 209 -3.35 -28.68 21.93
CA ASP A 209 -2.75 -29.96 21.58
C ASP A 209 -3.61 -30.82 20.62
N ALA A 210 -2.94 -31.63 19.81
CA ALA A 210 -3.57 -32.65 18.97
C ALA A 210 -3.93 -33.91 19.80
N GLU A 211 -5.19 -34.34 19.74
CA GLU A 211 -5.65 -35.62 20.33
C GLU A 211 -5.63 -36.75 19.30
N ASP A 212 -5.00 -37.86 19.67
CA ASP A 212 -5.01 -39.14 18.94
C ASP A 212 -6.35 -39.88 19.15
N GLY A 213 -6.90 -40.47 18.08
CA GLY A 213 -8.11 -41.30 18.12
C GLY A 213 -8.17 -42.31 16.98
N ASP A 214 -8.91 -43.41 17.16
CA ASP A 214 -9.02 -44.52 16.20
C ASP A 214 -9.79 -44.11 14.92
N PRO A 215 -9.15 -44.10 13.73
CA PRO A 215 -9.79 -43.74 12.47
C PRO A 215 -10.93 -44.67 12.03
N ASN A 216 -11.05 -45.86 12.64
CA ASN A 216 -12.09 -46.85 12.30
C ASN A 216 -13.39 -46.66 13.07
N ASP A 217 -13.46 -45.73 14.03
CA ASP A 217 -14.68 -45.42 14.78
C ASP A 217 -15.55 -44.39 14.02
N PRO A 218 -16.82 -44.70 13.67
CA PRO A 218 -17.74 -43.73 13.07
C PRO A 218 -17.97 -42.48 13.94
N ALA A 219 -17.90 -42.61 15.27
CA ALA A 219 -18.04 -41.49 16.20
C ALA A 219 -16.82 -40.54 16.14
N TYR A 220 -15.64 -41.05 15.79
CA TYR A 220 -14.44 -40.24 15.55
C TYR A 220 -14.68 -39.24 14.40
N TRP A 221 -15.22 -39.70 13.27
CA TRP A 221 -15.50 -38.84 12.12
C TRP A 221 -16.58 -37.80 12.40
N GLN A 222 -17.63 -38.16 13.16
CA GLN A 222 -18.66 -37.20 13.57
C GLN A 222 -18.15 -36.14 14.56
N LYS A 223 -17.27 -36.53 15.50
CA LYS A 223 -16.63 -35.60 16.43
C LYS A 223 -15.65 -34.68 15.69
N ARG A 224 -14.88 -35.23 14.75
CA ARG A 224 -13.95 -34.48 13.89
C ARG A 224 -14.66 -33.50 12.97
N ALA A 225 -15.78 -33.89 12.36
CA ALA A 225 -16.59 -33.01 11.52
C ALA A 225 -17.15 -31.81 12.30
N ARG A 226 -17.77 -32.05 13.47
CA ARG A 226 -18.28 -30.99 14.35
C ARG A 226 -17.17 -30.05 14.85
N ARG A 227 -15.97 -30.58 15.10
CA ARG A 227 -14.80 -29.76 15.46
C ARG A 227 -14.34 -28.91 14.30
N LEU A 228 -14.24 -29.46 13.09
CA LEU A 228 -13.86 -28.69 11.90
C LEU A 228 -14.85 -27.56 11.64
N GLU A 229 -16.16 -27.84 11.74
CA GLU A 229 -17.21 -26.82 11.61
C GLU A 229 -17.03 -25.70 12.65
N ALA A 230 -16.79 -26.05 13.92
CA ALA A 230 -16.53 -25.09 14.98
C ALA A 230 -15.18 -24.34 14.87
N ILE A 231 -14.22 -24.84 14.08
CA ILE A 231 -12.98 -24.14 13.73
C ILE A 231 -13.25 -23.16 12.60
N LEU A 232 -13.96 -23.60 11.55
CA LEU A 232 -14.25 -22.80 10.36
C LEU A 232 -15.19 -21.62 10.65
N ASP A 233 -16.09 -21.76 11.61
CA ASP A 233 -17.03 -20.70 12.02
C ASP A 233 -16.37 -19.59 12.88
N ASP A 234 -15.18 -19.84 13.43
CA ASP A 234 -14.45 -18.90 14.28
C ASP A 234 -13.08 -18.53 13.64
N PRO A 235 -12.90 -17.30 13.14
CA PRO A 235 -11.66 -16.84 12.54
C PRO A 235 -10.42 -17.03 13.43
N SER A 236 -10.56 -16.92 14.75
CA SER A 236 -9.45 -17.08 15.68
C SER A 236 -8.99 -18.54 15.80
N ARG A 237 -9.94 -19.47 15.79
CA ARG A 237 -9.67 -20.92 15.82
C ARG A 237 -9.11 -21.41 14.49
N THR A 238 -9.63 -20.87 13.38
CA THR A 238 -9.08 -21.12 12.05
C THR A 238 -7.61 -20.68 12.00
N GLU A 239 -7.28 -19.48 12.47
CA GLU A 239 -5.90 -18.99 12.47
C GLU A 239 -4.97 -19.85 13.37
N ALA A 240 -5.44 -20.24 14.56
CA ALA A 240 -4.69 -21.12 15.45
C ALA A 240 -4.42 -22.49 14.81
N TYR A 241 -5.42 -23.09 14.17
CA TYR A 241 -5.28 -24.37 13.46
C TYR A 241 -4.24 -24.30 12.34
N TRP A 242 -4.30 -23.27 11.49
CA TRP A 242 -3.35 -23.10 10.39
C TRP A 242 -1.93 -22.81 10.88
N SER A 243 -1.80 -22.02 11.93
CA SER A 243 -0.51 -21.75 12.57
C SER A 243 0.09 -23.04 13.16
N GLU A 244 -0.69 -23.84 13.88
CA GLU A 244 -0.24 -25.11 14.45
C GLU A 244 0.18 -26.10 13.35
N LYS A 245 -0.61 -26.19 12.27
CA LYS A 245 -0.25 -26.98 11.09
C LYS A 245 1.07 -26.51 10.48
N ALA A 246 1.23 -25.22 10.23
CA ALA A 246 2.46 -24.68 9.64
C ALA A 246 3.69 -24.88 10.53
N MET A 247 3.53 -24.80 11.86
CA MET A 247 4.62 -25.10 12.79
C MET A 247 5.04 -26.57 12.74
N ARG A 248 4.08 -27.52 12.64
CA ARG A 248 4.39 -28.95 12.46
C ARG A 248 5.12 -29.18 11.13
N GLU A 249 4.61 -28.61 10.05
CA GLU A 249 5.22 -28.70 8.72
C GLU A 249 6.64 -28.13 8.72
N PHE A 250 6.88 -26.99 9.39
CA PHE A 250 8.21 -26.41 9.55
C PHE A 250 9.15 -27.30 10.37
N ASP A 251 8.69 -27.88 11.47
CA ASP A 251 9.54 -28.75 12.30
C ASP A 251 9.92 -30.04 11.55
N GLU A 252 9.00 -30.59 10.75
CA GLU A 252 9.22 -31.77 9.89
C GLU A 252 10.01 -31.46 8.61
N ALA A 253 9.99 -30.20 8.14
CA ALA A 253 10.68 -29.79 6.93
C ALA A 253 12.20 -30.02 7.03
N LYS A 254 12.77 -30.55 5.95
CA LYS A 254 14.21 -30.75 5.83
C LYS A 254 14.87 -29.43 5.46
N ALA A 255 15.94 -29.09 6.16
CA ALA A 255 16.76 -27.94 5.82
C ALA A 255 17.46 -28.19 4.48
N VAL A 256 17.35 -27.23 3.57
CA VAL A 256 18.08 -27.19 2.30
C VAL A 256 19.32 -26.32 2.44
N ALA A 257 20.37 -26.66 1.70
CA ALA A 257 21.54 -25.80 1.57
C ALA A 257 21.22 -24.69 0.56
N ILE A 258 21.42 -23.44 0.98
CA ILE A 258 21.24 -22.24 0.15
C ILE A 258 22.60 -21.57 0.04
N ASP A 259 23.06 -21.25 -1.18
CA ASP A 259 24.33 -20.54 -1.36
C ASP A 259 24.17 -19.05 -0.97
N LEU A 260 24.86 -18.67 0.12
CA LEU A 260 24.88 -17.32 0.67
C LEU A 260 26.17 -16.58 0.33
N LYS A 261 27.08 -17.18 -0.43
CA LYS A 261 28.38 -16.57 -0.74
C LYS A 261 28.20 -15.29 -1.54
N GLY A 262 28.61 -14.17 -0.95
CA GLY A 262 28.50 -12.87 -1.57
C GLY A 262 27.07 -12.34 -1.68
N ILE A 263 26.07 -13.02 -1.10
CA ILE A 263 24.69 -12.54 -1.03
C ILE A 263 24.59 -11.45 0.06
N PRO A 264 23.89 -10.33 -0.20
CA PRO A 264 23.78 -9.24 0.76
C PRO A 264 22.94 -9.68 1.96
N GLY A 265 23.44 -9.43 3.17
CA GLY A 265 22.76 -9.77 4.41
C GLY A 265 22.59 -8.55 5.33
N MET A 266 21.38 -8.36 5.84
CA MET A 266 21.03 -7.37 6.87
C MET A 266 21.08 -8.03 8.26
N GLY A 267 21.62 -7.35 9.26
CA GLY A 267 21.82 -7.89 10.62
C GLY A 267 23.24 -8.40 10.84
N ASP A 268 23.49 -9.02 11.99
CA ASP A 268 24.84 -9.42 12.40
C ASP A 268 25.32 -10.68 11.67
N GLU A 269 26.58 -10.69 11.22
CA GLU A 269 27.16 -11.86 10.53
C GLU A 269 27.20 -13.13 11.40
N GLY A 270 27.27 -12.96 12.73
CA GLY A 270 27.27 -14.05 13.72
C GLY A 270 25.87 -14.46 14.19
N ALA A 271 24.80 -13.97 13.55
CA ALA A 271 23.43 -14.23 14.00
C ALA A 271 23.13 -15.75 14.03
N PRO A 272 22.59 -16.27 15.15
CA PRO A 272 22.22 -17.68 15.26
C PRO A 272 21.10 -18.08 14.29
N VAL A 273 20.20 -17.17 13.91
CA VAL A 273 19.13 -17.47 12.95
C VAL A 273 19.41 -16.79 11.61
N THR A 274 19.45 -17.61 10.57
CA THR A 274 19.58 -17.15 9.18
C THR A 274 18.22 -17.21 8.49
N VAL A 275 17.82 -16.10 7.89
CA VAL A 275 16.61 -15.97 7.08
C VAL A 275 17.03 -15.68 5.65
N VAL A 276 16.43 -16.36 4.67
CA VAL A 276 16.61 -16.07 3.25
C VAL A 276 15.27 -15.73 2.65
N GLU A 277 15.17 -14.57 2.02
CA GLU A 277 13.99 -14.15 1.24
C GLU A 277 14.34 -14.21 -0.25
N TYR A 278 13.58 -15.01 -1.00
CA TYR A 278 13.52 -14.91 -2.46
C TYR A 278 12.47 -13.87 -2.83
N SER A 279 12.90 -12.83 -3.53
CA SER A 279 12.15 -11.58 -3.62
C SER A 279 12.21 -10.96 -5.01
N ASP A 280 11.20 -10.17 -5.35
CA ASP A 280 11.05 -9.42 -6.60
C ASP A 280 10.78 -7.95 -6.28
N PHE A 281 11.57 -7.03 -6.85
CA PHE A 281 11.46 -5.59 -6.62
C PHE A 281 10.12 -4.98 -7.05
N LEU A 282 9.35 -5.65 -7.92
CA LEU A 282 8.02 -5.21 -8.35
C LEU A 282 6.89 -5.86 -7.54
N CYS A 283 7.20 -6.86 -6.69
CA CYS A 283 6.19 -7.52 -5.87
C CYS A 283 5.78 -6.65 -4.68
N VAL A 284 4.49 -6.35 -4.59
CA VAL A 284 3.91 -5.56 -3.49
C VAL A 284 4.07 -6.23 -2.13
N TYR A 285 4.00 -7.57 -2.06
CA TYR A 285 4.20 -8.32 -0.83
C TYR A 285 5.67 -8.38 -0.40
N CYS A 286 6.60 -8.45 -1.37
CA CYS A 286 8.03 -8.31 -1.10
C CYS A 286 8.36 -6.95 -0.50
N ARG A 287 7.80 -5.86 -1.05
CA ARG A 287 7.95 -4.52 -0.47
C ARG A 287 7.45 -4.44 0.97
N GLN A 288 6.30 -5.04 1.25
CA GLN A 288 5.74 -5.11 2.61
C GLN A 288 6.66 -5.89 3.56
N LEU A 289 7.14 -7.06 3.12
CA LEU A 289 8.06 -7.88 3.91
C LEU A 289 9.41 -7.18 4.14
N ALA A 290 9.97 -6.54 3.11
CA ALA A 290 11.18 -5.73 3.23
C ALA A 290 11.03 -4.63 4.29
N THR A 291 9.88 -3.94 4.30
CA THR A 291 9.56 -2.92 5.32
C THR A 291 9.43 -3.52 6.73
N ALA A 292 8.84 -4.72 6.85
CA ALA A 292 8.73 -5.41 8.13
C ALA A 292 10.10 -5.87 8.64
N LEU A 293 10.92 -6.48 7.79
CA LEU A 293 12.25 -6.98 8.13
C LEU A 293 13.24 -5.85 8.44
N SER A 294 13.17 -4.70 7.76
CA SER A 294 14.04 -3.56 8.06
C SER A 294 13.81 -2.98 9.46
N ARG A 295 12.62 -3.16 10.03
CA ARG A 295 12.28 -2.78 11.41
C ARG A 295 12.65 -3.88 12.40
N TYR A 296 12.33 -5.12 12.06
CA TYR A 296 12.52 -6.28 12.92
C TYR A 296 13.99 -6.65 13.14
N VAL A 297 14.83 -6.62 12.10
CA VAL A 297 16.22 -7.07 12.19
C VAL A 297 17.02 -6.27 13.23
N PRO A 298 16.94 -4.92 13.30
CA PRO A 298 17.52 -4.15 14.39
C PRO A 298 16.98 -4.52 15.79
N GLU A 299 15.68 -4.77 15.91
CA GLU A 299 15.04 -5.20 17.17
C GLU A 299 15.44 -6.63 17.58
N SER A 300 16.03 -7.40 16.66
CA SER A 300 16.43 -8.77 16.94
C SER A 300 17.66 -8.90 17.85
N GLU A 301 18.30 -7.80 18.23
CA GLU A 301 19.51 -7.77 19.08
C GLU A 301 20.64 -8.67 18.55
N GLY A 302 20.82 -8.68 17.22
CA GLY A 302 21.85 -9.49 16.57
C GLY A 302 21.51 -10.99 16.44
N LYS A 303 20.29 -11.40 16.81
CA LYS A 303 19.87 -12.81 16.77
C LYS A 303 19.50 -13.28 15.36
N VAL A 304 19.19 -12.35 14.45
CA VAL A 304 18.67 -12.65 13.12
C VAL A 304 19.49 -11.95 12.04
N ARG A 305 19.82 -12.71 10.98
CA ARG A 305 20.38 -12.17 9.74
C ARG A 305 19.50 -12.54 8.56
N VAL A 306 19.10 -11.55 7.79
CA VAL A 306 18.24 -11.70 6.60
C VAL A 306 19.06 -11.53 5.34
N TYR A 307 19.02 -12.51 4.45
CA TYR A 307 19.61 -12.47 3.11
C TYR A 307 18.54 -12.25 2.06
N PHE A 308 18.83 -11.37 1.11
CA PHE A 308 17.97 -11.13 -0.05
C PHE A 308 18.53 -11.88 -1.26
N LYS A 309 17.71 -12.75 -1.87
CA LYS A 309 18.00 -13.40 -3.14
C LYS A 309 16.99 -12.99 -4.20
N ASN A 310 17.47 -12.72 -5.41
CA ASN A 310 16.61 -12.28 -6.50
C ASN A 310 15.80 -13.46 -7.04
N TYR A 311 14.48 -13.27 -7.14
CA TYR A 311 13.58 -14.16 -7.87
C TYR A 311 12.55 -13.34 -8.66
N PRO A 312 12.98 -12.62 -9.70
CA PRO A 312 12.08 -11.81 -10.54
C PRO A 312 11.00 -12.67 -11.20
N LEU A 313 9.75 -12.23 -11.11
CA LEU A 313 8.59 -12.84 -11.74
C LEU A 313 8.45 -12.41 -13.22
N ASP A 314 9.56 -12.50 -13.95
CA ASP A 314 9.68 -12.12 -15.34
C ASP A 314 10.41 -13.20 -16.15
N ARG A 315 9.75 -13.68 -17.21
CA ARG A 315 10.23 -14.79 -18.05
C ARG A 315 11.52 -14.49 -18.79
N GLU A 316 11.89 -13.22 -18.95
CA GLU A 316 13.15 -12.87 -19.61
C GLU A 316 14.35 -13.50 -18.90
N CYS A 317 14.38 -13.47 -17.57
CA CYS A 317 15.43 -14.06 -16.72
C CYS A 317 14.96 -15.27 -15.90
N ASN A 318 13.66 -15.52 -15.84
CA ASN A 318 13.09 -16.68 -15.16
C ASN A 318 12.20 -17.52 -16.11
N PRO A 319 12.81 -18.30 -17.01
CA PRO A 319 12.08 -19.04 -18.04
C PRO A 319 11.18 -20.17 -17.49
N ALA A 320 11.33 -20.53 -16.21
CA ALA A 320 10.49 -21.53 -15.55
C ALA A 320 9.05 -21.05 -15.31
N LEU A 321 8.81 -19.74 -15.32
CA LEU A 321 7.48 -19.16 -15.12
C LEU A 321 6.58 -19.36 -16.34
N SER A 322 5.29 -19.54 -16.10
CA SER A 322 4.29 -19.66 -17.16
C SER A 322 4.03 -18.34 -17.91
N ARG A 323 4.12 -17.20 -17.21
CA ARG A 323 3.97 -15.84 -17.76
C ARG A 323 4.82 -14.83 -16.97
N SER A 324 5.18 -13.70 -17.57
CA SER A 324 5.75 -12.56 -16.84
C SER A 324 4.64 -11.88 -16.04
N ALA A 325 4.70 -11.98 -14.71
CA ALA A 325 3.82 -11.24 -13.83
C ALA A 325 4.28 -9.79 -13.67
N HIS A 326 5.61 -9.58 -13.67
CA HIS A 326 6.26 -8.29 -13.43
C HIS A 326 7.27 -7.96 -14.54
N PRO A 327 6.82 -7.48 -15.72
CA PRO A 327 7.72 -7.06 -16.80
C PRO A 327 8.76 -6.04 -16.30
N GLY A 328 10.03 -6.22 -16.67
CA GLY A 328 11.12 -5.33 -16.27
C GLY A 328 11.76 -5.68 -14.91
N ALA A 329 11.21 -6.65 -14.16
CA ALA A 329 11.79 -7.11 -12.89
C ALA A 329 13.22 -7.64 -13.08
N CYS A 330 13.54 -8.24 -14.23
CA CYS A 330 14.89 -8.67 -14.56
C CYS A 330 15.90 -7.51 -14.55
N GLY A 331 15.53 -6.36 -15.11
CA GLY A 331 16.38 -5.16 -15.12
C GLY A 331 16.65 -4.66 -13.71
N LEU A 332 15.64 -4.64 -12.84
CA LEU A 332 15.81 -4.25 -11.44
C LEU A 332 16.69 -5.25 -10.67
N ALA A 333 16.52 -6.55 -10.90
CA ALA A 333 17.31 -7.60 -10.27
C ALA A 333 18.80 -7.54 -10.68
N VAL A 334 19.10 -7.35 -11.97
CA VAL A 334 20.48 -7.11 -12.43
C VAL A 334 21.04 -5.83 -11.82
N GLY A 335 20.21 -4.78 -11.68
CA GLY A 335 20.58 -3.57 -10.94
C GLY A 335 20.96 -3.87 -9.48
N GLY A 336 20.24 -4.77 -8.82
CA GLY A 336 20.57 -5.27 -7.48
C GLY A 336 21.94 -5.97 -7.44
N VAL A 337 22.20 -6.89 -8.37
CA VAL A 337 23.52 -7.54 -8.51
C VAL A 337 24.63 -6.50 -8.69
N CYS A 338 24.41 -5.51 -9.55
CA CYS A 338 25.39 -4.44 -9.79
C CYS A 338 25.59 -3.52 -8.58
N ALA A 339 24.53 -3.21 -7.83
CA ALA A 339 24.62 -2.44 -6.61
C ALA A 339 25.41 -3.18 -5.52
N ARG A 340 25.23 -4.51 -5.43
CA ARG A 340 25.99 -5.38 -4.53
C ARG A 340 27.48 -5.38 -4.84
N ARG A 341 27.88 -5.41 -6.11
CA ARG A 341 29.29 -5.29 -6.53
C ARG A 341 29.93 -3.96 -6.10
N GLN A 342 29.13 -2.93 -5.82
CA GLN A 342 29.58 -1.65 -5.26
C GLN A 342 29.40 -1.54 -3.73
N GLY A 343 28.96 -2.60 -3.05
CA GLY A 343 28.70 -2.60 -1.60
C GLY A 343 27.48 -1.77 -1.19
N LYS A 344 26.59 -1.42 -2.13
CA LYS A 344 25.43 -0.53 -1.92
C LYS A 344 24.11 -1.22 -2.22
N PHE A 345 24.05 -2.54 -2.00
CA PHE A 345 22.85 -3.33 -2.29
C PHE A 345 21.61 -2.79 -1.56
N PHE A 346 21.64 -2.64 -0.23
CA PHE A 346 20.46 -2.21 0.52
C PHE A 346 20.03 -0.78 0.18
N ALA A 347 20.98 0.11 -0.12
CA ALA A 347 20.66 1.44 -0.62
C ALA A 347 19.94 1.40 -1.98
N TYR A 348 20.29 0.46 -2.87
CA TYR A 348 19.57 0.25 -4.13
C TYR A 348 18.22 -0.44 -3.91
N HIS A 349 18.19 -1.46 -3.06
CA HIS A 349 17.00 -2.22 -2.70
C HIS A 349 15.88 -1.32 -2.21
N ASP A 350 16.16 -0.41 -1.27
CA ASP A 350 15.16 0.51 -0.73
C ASP A 350 14.62 1.42 -1.83
N ARG A 351 15.51 1.97 -2.67
CA ARG A 351 15.10 2.84 -3.79
C ARG A 351 14.35 2.12 -4.90
N ALA A 352 14.66 0.84 -5.13
CA ALA A 352 13.97 0.02 -6.13
C ALA A 352 12.55 -0.28 -5.67
N PHE A 353 12.36 -0.65 -4.40
CA PHE A 353 11.02 -0.87 -3.82
C PHE A 353 10.18 0.42 -3.71
N GLU A 354 10.83 1.56 -3.46
CA GLU A 354 10.19 2.88 -3.42
C GLU A 354 9.83 3.43 -4.81
N ALA A 355 10.38 2.88 -5.89
CA ALA A 355 10.27 3.48 -7.21
C ALA A 355 8.84 3.49 -7.78
N GLY A 356 8.00 2.51 -7.42
CA GLY A 356 6.59 2.47 -7.84
C GLY A 356 6.37 2.31 -9.36
N ILE A 357 7.35 1.79 -10.09
CA ILE A 357 7.32 1.68 -11.56
C ILE A 357 6.82 0.29 -11.97
N ALA A 358 5.76 0.22 -12.78
CA ALA A 358 5.15 -1.06 -13.17
C ALA A 358 5.96 -1.85 -14.23
N ASP A 359 6.62 -1.16 -15.17
CA ASP A 359 7.43 -1.76 -16.24
C ASP A 359 8.74 -0.96 -16.42
N PRO A 360 9.70 -1.09 -15.48
CA PRO A 360 10.91 -0.28 -15.43
C PRO A 360 11.82 -0.58 -16.63
N GLN A 361 12.20 0.47 -17.33
CA GLN A 361 13.18 0.38 -18.42
C GLN A 361 14.59 0.64 -17.90
N LEU A 362 15.60 0.41 -18.74
CA LEU A 362 17.02 0.61 -18.37
C LEU A 362 17.30 2.01 -17.78
N ASP A 363 16.67 3.04 -18.33
CA ASP A 363 16.82 4.42 -17.84
C ASP A 363 16.28 4.59 -16.41
N ASP A 364 15.23 3.84 -16.04
CA ASP A 364 14.67 3.84 -14.70
C ASP A 364 15.58 3.13 -13.71
N VAL A 365 16.13 1.97 -14.10
CA VAL A 365 17.16 1.25 -13.33
C VAL A 365 18.35 2.19 -13.06
N MET A 366 18.81 2.93 -14.08
CA MET A 366 19.88 3.92 -13.95
C MET A 366 19.51 5.08 -13.00
N LYS A 367 18.26 5.58 -13.04
CA LYS A 367 17.80 6.61 -12.10
C LYS A 367 17.78 6.09 -10.66
N ILE A 368 17.29 4.87 -10.44
CA ILE A 368 17.27 4.21 -9.13
C ILE A 368 18.71 4.07 -8.61
N GLY A 369 19.62 3.57 -9.43
CA GLY A 369 21.03 3.43 -9.08
C GLY A 369 21.69 4.76 -8.68
N ARG A 370 21.42 5.84 -9.41
CA ARG A 370 21.89 7.19 -9.05
C ARG A 370 21.31 7.67 -7.72
N LYS A 371 20.00 7.47 -7.49
CA LYS A 371 19.33 7.82 -6.23
C LYS A 371 19.89 7.02 -5.03
N ALA A 372 20.32 5.78 -5.28
CA ALA A 372 21.00 4.92 -4.31
C ALA A 372 22.48 5.29 -4.09
N GLY A 373 22.99 6.31 -4.80
CA GLY A 373 24.37 6.78 -4.68
C GLY A 373 25.39 5.86 -5.34
N LEU A 374 25.02 5.03 -6.31
CA LEU A 374 25.97 4.21 -7.09
C LEU A 374 26.84 5.09 -8.00
N ASP A 375 28.06 4.63 -8.26
CA ASP A 375 28.88 5.21 -9.34
C ASP A 375 28.21 4.90 -10.68
N ALA A 376 27.74 5.95 -11.36
CA ALA A 376 26.91 5.79 -12.56
C ALA A 376 27.66 5.08 -13.69
N GLY A 377 28.95 5.36 -13.86
CA GLY A 377 29.75 4.75 -14.93
C GLY A 377 30.02 3.27 -14.69
N ALA A 378 30.38 2.88 -13.46
CA ALA A 378 30.55 1.48 -13.08
C ALA A 378 29.22 0.72 -13.11
N PHE A 379 28.14 1.38 -12.70
CA PHE A 379 26.80 0.80 -12.73
C PHE A 379 26.35 0.51 -14.16
N GLU A 380 26.47 1.49 -15.07
CA GLU A 380 26.12 1.31 -16.49
C GLU A 380 26.92 0.18 -17.14
N ARG A 381 28.24 0.12 -16.88
CA ARG A 381 29.08 -0.98 -17.39
C ARG A 381 28.64 -2.34 -16.85
N CYS A 382 28.27 -2.40 -15.57
CA CYS A 382 27.81 -3.63 -14.95
C CYS A 382 26.45 -4.10 -15.48
N LEU A 383 25.50 -3.19 -15.73
CA LEU A 383 24.20 -3.55 -16.30
C LEU A 383 24.32 -4.20 -17.69
N ARG A 384 25.40 -3.90 -18.43
CA ARG A 384 25.71 -4.48 -19.74
C ARG A 384 26.64 -5.71 -19.65
N ASP A 385 27.11 -6.06 -18.46
CA ASP A 385 28.03 -7.18 -18.25
C ASP A 385 27.24 -8.51 -18.23
N PRO A 386 27.51 -9.45 -19.17
CA PRO A 386 26.89 -10.77 -19.14
C PRO A 386 27.17 -11.53 -17.84
N GLY A 387 28.27 -11.23 -17.14
CA GLY A 387 28.57 -11.81 -15.84
C GLY A 387 27.57 -11.41 -14.76
N ALA A 388 27.06 -10.18 -14.77
CA ALA A 388 26.03 -9.75 -13.82
C ALA A 388 24.70 -10.48 -14.09
N ARG A 389 24.37 -10.71 -15.36
CA ARG A 389 23.21 -11.52 -15.74
C ARG A 389 23.39 -12.99 -15.32
N ALA A 390 24.57 -13.57 -15.52
CA ALA A 390 24.84 -14.94 -15.11
C ALA A 390 24.74 -15.15 -13.58
N GLU A 391 25.13 -14.15 -12.77
CA GLU A 391 24.90 -14.18 -11.32
C GLU A 391 23.40 -14.22 -10.97
N LEU A 392 22.58 -13.38 -11.62
CA LEU A 392 21.12 -13.40 -11.45
C LEU A 392 20.54 -14.76 -11.87
N ASP A 393 20.92 -15.26 -13.04
CA ASP A 393 20.43 -16.54 -13.57
C ASP A 393 20.79 -17.71 -12.62
N ALA A 394 21.93 -17.64 -11.92
CA ALA A 394 22.31 -18.63 -10.91
C ALA A 394 21.43 -18.57 -9.66
N GLU A 395 21.08 -17.37 -9.17
CA GLU A 395 20.14 -17.20 -8.05
C GLU A 395 18.74 -17.74 -8.41
N VAL A 396 18.25 -17.42 -9.61
CA VAL A 396 16.96 -17.92 -10.13
C VAL A 396 16.98 -19.44 -10.31
N ALA A 397 18.06 -20.00 -10.86
CA ALA A 397 18.20 -21.44 -11.03
C ALA A 397 18.24 -22.18 -9.69
N GLU A 398 18.88 -21.62 -8.66
CA GLU A 398 18.84 -22.18 -7.32
C GLU A 398 17.42 -22.17 -6.74
N ALA A 399 16.74 -21.03 -6.78
CA ALA A 399 15.34 -20.92 -6.35
C ALA A 399 14.44 -21.96 -7.03
N ASN A 400 14.55 -22.09 -8.36
CA ASN A 400 13.77 -23.08 -9.12
C ASN A 400 14.07 -24.52 -8.69
N ARG A 401 15.33 -24.86 -8.38
CA ARG A 401 15.69 -26.20 -7.85
C ARG A 401 15.11 -26.44 -6.44
N LEU A 402 14.95 -25.38 -5.66
CA LEU A 402 14.35 -25.43 -4.33
C LEU A 402 12.82 -25.41 -4.37
N GLY A 403 12.21 -25.33 -5.55
CA GLY A 403 10.77 -25.32 -5.74
C GLY A 403 10.11 -23.96 -5.46
N VAL A 404 10.89 -22.88 -5.42
CA VAL A 404 10.34 -21.52 -5.33
C VAL A 404 9.57 -21.22 -6.61
N ASP A 405 8.31 -20.83 -6.47
CA ASP A 405 7.40 -20.52 -7.59
C ASP A 405 6.68 -19.18 -7.42
N SER A 406 6.92 -18.49 -6.30
CA SER A 406 6.22 -17.28 -5.89
C SER A 406 7.09 -16.41 -4.98
N THR A 407 6.76 -15.12 -4.90
CA THR A 407 7.48 -14.14 -4.06
C THR A 407 6.52 -13.37 -3.15
N PRO A 408 6.90 -13.07 -1.90
CA PRO A 408 8.12 -13.53 -1.25
C PRO A 408 8.05 -15.02 -0.87
N SER A 409 9.17 -15.72 -1.01
CA SER A 409 9.37 -17.06 -0.44
C SER A 409 10.47 -16.99 0.63
N VAL A 410 10.17 -17.44 1.84
CA VAL A 410 11.06 -17.27 3.01
C VAL A 410 11.57 -18.62 3.49
N TYR A 411 12.86 -18.69 3.81
CA TYR A 411 13.48 -19.84 4.46
C TYR A 411 14.11 -19.40 5.78
N VAL A 412 13.89 -20.17 6.86
CA VAL A 412 14.53 -19.95 8.17
C VAL A 412 15.43 -21.14 8.48
N ASN A 413 16.72 -20.89 8.69
CA ASN A 413 17.77 -21.93 8.85
C ASN A 413 17.72 -23.00 7.74
N GLY A 414 17.43 -22.58 6.51
CA GLY A 414 17.32 -23.46 5.35
C GLY A 414 16.00 -24.23 5.25
N LYS A 415 15.03 -24.05 6.15
CA LYS A 415 13.71 -24.66 6.06
C LYS A 415 12.68 -23.69 5.49
N PRO A 416 11.81 -24.10 4.56
CA PRO A 416 10.78 -23.24 4.00
C PRO A 416 9.77 -22.81 5.07
N LEU A 417 9.38 -21.54 5.03
CA LEU A 417 8.33 -20.98 5.87
C LEU A 417 7.05 -20.83 5.03
N GLU A 418 6.13 -21.78 5.17
CA GLU A 418 4.87 -21.83 4.41
C GLU A 418 3.95 -20.63 4.72
N ARG A 419 4.00 -20.11 5.95
CA ARG A 419 3.20 -18.97 6.40
C ARG A 419 4.08 -17.88 6.99
N ILE A 420 4.18 -16.76 6.28
CA ILE A 420 4.95 -15.59 6.75
C ILE A 420 4.38 -15.03 8.06
N ASN A 421 3.07 -15.13 8.28
CA ASN A 421 2.41 -14.78 9.54
C ASN A 421 2.85 -15.64 10.75
N ASP A 422 3.67 -16.68 10.55
CA ASP A 422 4.26 -17.47 11.63
C ASP A 422 5.76 -17.18 11.83
N PHE A 423 6.31 -16.20 11.09
CA PHE A 423 7.73 -15.86 11.09
C PHE A 423 8.28 -15.60 12.49
N LEU A 424 7.65 -14.72 13.29
CA LEU A 424 8.14 -14.42 14.65
C LEU A 424 8.13 -15.66 15.54
N LYS A 425 7.09 -16.50 15.45
CA LYS A 425 7.01 -17.75 16.23
C LYS A 425 8.13 -18.70 15.85
N VAL A 426 8.39 -18.86 14.56
CA VAL A 426 9.44 -19.73 14.03
C VAL A 426 10.81 -19.21 14.44
N VAL A 427 11.11 -17.93 14.22
CA VAL A 427 12.40 -17.34 14.56
C VAL A 427 12.66 -17.42 16.07
N ASP A 428 11.70 -17.05 16.90
CA ASP A 428 11.85 -17.12 18.36
C ASP A 428 12.02 -18.58 18.85
N ARG A 429 11.36 -19.55 18.22
CA ARG A 429 11.61 -20.98 18.48
C ARG A 429 13.03 -21.39 18.10
N GLU A 430 13.51 -20.98 16.93
CA GLU A 430 14.85 -21.32 16.44
C GLU A 430 15.97 -20.64 17.26
N VAL A 431 15.75 -19.39 17.69
CA VAL A 431 16.63 -18.67 18.64
C VAL A 431 16.74 -19.44 19.95
N ARG A 432 15.60 -19.85 20.53
CA ARG A 432 15.56 -20.63 21.78
C ARG A 432 16.21 -22.00 21.65
N LYS A 433 16.00 -22.71 20.53
CA LYS A 433 16.69 -23.99 20.23
C LYS A 433 18.21 -23.83 20.21
N LYS A 434 18.73 -22.65 19.88
CA LYS A 434 20.16 -22.32 19.91
C LYS A 434 20.66 -21.80 21.27
N GLY A 435 19.81 -21.80 22.30
CA GLY A 435 20.18 -21.42 23.67
C GLY A 435 20.17 -19.91 23.95
N PHE A 436 19.61 -19.10 23.04
CA PHE A 436 19.51 -17.65 23.22
C PHE A 436 18.23 -17.28 23.98
N ALA A 437 18.26 -16.12 24.64
CA ALA A 437 17.08 -15.54 25.25
C ALA A 437 15.98 -15.29 24.19
N PRO A 438 14.69 -15.36 24.58
CA PRO A 438 13.57 -15.08 23.68
C PRO A 438 13.74 -13.75 22.93
N MET A 439 13.07 -13.63 21.79
CA MET A 439 12.94 -12.36 21.09
C MET A 439 12.17 -11.35 21.97
N PRO A 440 12.54 -10.05 21.91
CA PRO A 440 11.87 -9.00 22.68
C PRO A 440 10.41 -8.79 22.28
#